data_AF-A0A2X3CBY3-F1
#
_entry.id   AF-A0A2X3CBY3-F1
#
_cell.length_a   1.000
_cell.length_b   1.000
_cell.length_c   1.000
_cell.angle_alpha   90.00
_cell.angle_beta   90.00
_cell.angle_gamma   90.00
#
_symmetry.space_group_name_H-M   'P 1'
#
loop_
_entity.id
_entity.type
_entity.pdbx_description
1 polymer ?
#
loop_
_entity_poly.entity_id
_entity_poly.type
_entity_poly.pdbx_seq_one_letter_code
_entity_poly.pdbx_strand_id
1 'polypeptide(L)' 'MDSYPMVRTLLTELADYPEEYRRQINALSFIQRRTNLSRSRVMSILAELRKGGYITVHRGVLRTIARTLPAHF' A
#
# COMPACT_ATOMS: atom_id res chain seq x y z
N MET A 1 3.53 18.47 1.65
CA MET A 1 3.96 17.39 0.74
C MET A 1 3.06 16.19 0.97
N ASP A 2 2.23 15.89 -0.01
CA ASP A 2 1.26 14.80 0.08
C ASP A 2 1.97 13.46 0.08
N SER A 3 1.81 12.72 1.17
CA SER A 3 2.39 11.40 1.37
C SER A 3 1.66 10.33 0.55
N TYR A 4 0.39 10.58 0.22
CA TYR A 4 -0.52 9.63 -0.40
C TYR A 4 -0.12 9.22 -1.84
N PRO A 5 0.23 10.14 -2.76
CA PRO A 5 0.60 9.78 -4.13
C PRO A 5 1.76 8.78 -4.19
N MET A 6 2.77 8.94 -3.35
CA MET A 6 3.90 8.00 -3.27
C MET A 6 3.45 6.61 -2.83
N VAL A 7 2.62 6.53 -1.78
CA VAL A 7 2.08 5.25 -1.28
C VAL A 7 1.23 4.58 -2.36
N ARG A 8 0.39 5.34 -3.08
CA ARG A 8 -0.44 4.85 -4.17
C ARG A 8 0.38 4.26 -5.31
N THR A 9 1.42 4.96 -5.77
CA THR A 9 2.32 4.46 -6.81
C THR A 9 2.98 3.14 -6.37
N LEU A 10 3.53 3.10 -5.17
CA LEU A 10 4.22 1.91 -4.65
C LEU A 10 3.28 0.72 -4.42
N LEU A 11 2.05 0.95 -3.99
CA LEU A 11 1.03 -0.10 -3.89
C LEU A 11 0.64 -0.65 -5.25
N THR A 12 0.55 0.21 -6.26
CA THR A 12 0.22 -0.19 -7.62
C THR A 12 1.35 -1.02 -8.23
N GLU A 13 2.60 -0.60 -8.04
CA GLU A 13 3.80 -1.37 -8.40
C GLU A 13 3.83 -2.73 -7.69
N LEU A 14 3.54 -2.75 -6.38
CA LEU A 14 3.48 -3.99 -5.60
C LEU A 14 2.37 -4.94 -6.10
N ALA A 15 1.26 -4.39 -6.60
CA ALA A 15 0.16 -5.16 -7.17
C ALA A 15 0.45 -5.69 -8.58
N ASP A 16 1.38 -5.08 -9.31
CA ASP A 16 1.83 -5.54 -10.62
C ASP A 16 2.72 -6.78 -10.50
N TYR A 17 3.45 -6.93 -9.39
CA TYR A 17 4.26 -8.13 -9.16
C TYR A 17 3.41 -9.41 -9.13
N PRO A 18 3.97 -10.54 -9.60
CA PRO A 18 3.32 -11.85 -9.49
C PRO A 18 2.98 -12.17 -8.04
N GLU A 19 1.87 -12.89 -7.83
CA GLU A 19 1.35 -13.16 -6.49
C GLU A 19 2.37 -13.85 -5.58
N GLU A 20 3.14 -14.80 -6.13
CA GLU A 20 4.20 -15.53 -5.44
C GLU A 20 5.30 -14.62 -4.85
N TYR A 21 5.68 -13.55 -5.57
CA TYR A 21 6.63 -12.55 -5.10
C TYR A 21 5.96 -11.57 -4.14
N ARG A 22 4.78 -11.08 -4.51
CA ARG A 22 4.00 -10.13 -3.70
C ARG A 22 3.73 -10.68 -2.30
N ARG A 23 3.45 -11.98 -2.19
CA ARG A 23 3.17 -12.65 -0.92
C ARG A 23 4.33 -12.64 0.07
N GLN A 24 5.55 -12.46 -0.42
CA GLN A 24 6.77 -12.40 0.39
C GLN A 24 7.10 -10.96 0.82
N ILE A 25 6.43 -9.96 0.24
CA ILE A 25 6.74 -8.55 0.47
C ILE A 25 5.73 -7.96 1.46
N ASN A 26 6.24 -7.44 2.58
CA ASN A 26 5.44 -6.65 3.50
C ASN A 26 5.22 -5.25 2.90
N ALA A 27 3.95 -4.89 2.66
CA ALA A 27 3.57 -3.64 2.01
C ALA A 27 4.05 -2.42 2.82
N LEU A 28 3.93 -2.45 4.14
CA LEU A 28 4.43 -1.37 5.01
C LEU A 28 5.94 -1.22 4.83
N SER A 29 6.71 -2.29 4.99
CA SER A 29 8.18 -2.23 4.89
C SER A 29 8.64 -1.80 3.49
N PHE A 30 7.96 -2.27 2.44
CA PHE A 30 8.24 -1.88 1.06
C PHE A 30 8.08 -0.37 0.87
N ILE A 31 6.94 0.18 1.31
CA ILE A 31 6.65 1.61 1.21
C ILE A 31 7.62 2.43 2.06
N GLN A 32 7.88 2.01 3.31
CA GLN A 32 8.79 2.71 4.22
C GLN A 32 10.24 2.71 3.75
N ARG A 33 10.70 1.67 3.04
CA ARG A 33 12.06 1.64 2.49
C ARG A 33 12.22 2.52 1.25
N ARG A 34 11.14 2.74 0.51
CA ARG A 34 11.09 3.53 -0.73
C ARG A 34 10.68 4.98 -0.51
N THR A 35 10.30 5.36 0.71
CA THR A 35 9.84 6.71 1.07
C THR A 35 10.40 7.13 2.42
N ASN A 36 10.57 8.43 2.66
CA ASN A 36 10.94 8.96 3.99
C ASN A 36 9.73 9.06 4.96
N LEU A 37 8.69 8.25 4.77
CA LEU A 37 7.47 8.32 5.57
C LEU A 37 7.62 7.53 6.87
N SER A 38 7.11 8.12 7.95
CA SER A 38 7.02 7.43 9.23
C SER A 38 6.06 6.23 9.15
N ARG A 39 6.31 5.23 9.99
CA ARG A 39 5.49 4.01 10.06
C ARG A 39 4.01 4.32 10.27
N SER A 40 3.73 5.25 11.19
CA SER A 40 2.37 5.68 11.51
C SER A 40 1.68 6.31 10.31
N ARG A 41 2.38 7.16 9.54
CA ARG A 41 1.81 7.81 8.36
C ARG A 41 1.42 6.81 7.27
N VAL A 42 2.30 5.84 6.99
CA VAL A 42 2.01 4.76 6.03
C VAL A 42 0.85 3.88 6.53
N MET A 43 0.87 3.50 7.82
CA MET A 43 -0.19 2.72 8.43
C MET A 43 -1.54 3.41 8.38
N SER A 44 -1.61 4.72 8.64
CA SER A 44 -2.85 5.51 8.50
C SER A 44 -3.39 5.44 7.07
N ILE A 45 -2.54 5.62 6.06
CA ILE A 45 -2.96 5.54 4.65
C ILE A 45 -3.45 4.14 4.29
N LEU A 46 -2.71 3.09 4.70
CA LEU A 46 -3.12 1.71 4.46
C LEU A 46 -4.44 1.37 5.18
N ALA A 47 -4.64 1.90 6.38
CA ALA A 47 -5.86 1.72 7.16
C ALA A 47 -7.07 2.39 6.48
N GLU A 48 -6.92 3.62 5.98
CA GLU A 48 -7.97 4.34 5.24
C GLU A 48 -8.30 3.61 3.93
N LEU A 49 -7.28 3.15 3.18
CA LEU A 49 -7.49 2.36 1.96
C LEU A 49 -8.20 1.03 2.24
N ARG A 50 -7.84 0.36 3.34
CA ARG A 50 -8.50 -0.87 3.77
C ARG A 50 -9.94 -0.61 4.19
N LYS A 51 -10.18 0.46 4.95
CA LYS A 51 -11.52 0.88 5.43
C LYS A 51 -12.44 1.25 4.27
N GLY A 52 -11.91 1.90 3.24
CA GLY A 52 -12.63 2.20 2.00
C GLY A 52 -12.81 1.00 1.06
N GLY A 53 -12.30 -0.18 1.42
CA GLY A 53 -12.41 -1.39 0.59
C GLY A 53 -11.58 -1.35 -0.70
N TYR A 54 -10.55 -0.50 -0.76
CA TYR A 54 -9.68 -0.39 -1.93
C TYR A 54 -8.64 -1.51 -1.98
N ILE A 55 -8.09 -1.87 -0.82
CA ILE A 55 -7.04 -2.88 -0.71
C ILE A 55 -7.36 -3.92 0.35
N THR A 56 -6.86 -5.13 0.15
CA THR A 56 -6.84 -6.19 1.15
C THR A 56 -5.41 -6.45 1.57
N VAL A 57 -5.11 -6.15 2.84
CA VAL A 57 -3.80 -6.45 3.45
C VAL A 57 -4.00 -7.55 4.48
N HIS A 58 -3.24 -8.63 4.37
CA HIS A 58 -3.30 -9.76 5.30
C HIS A 58 -1.91 -10.04 5.87
N ARG A 59 -1.76 -10.01 7.20
CA ARG A 59 -0.45 -10.12 7.90
C ARG A 59 0.62 -9.14 7.38
N GLY A 60 0.20 -7.94 6.98
CA GLY A 60 1.09 -6.89 6.46
C GLY A 60 1.47 -7.03 4.98
N VAL A 61 0.94 -8.03 4.28
CA VAL A 61 1.19 -8.29 2.86
C VAL A 61 -0.02 -7.84 2.03
N LEU A 62 0.23 -7.17 0.91
CA LEU A 62 -0.83 -6.81 -0.05
C LEU A 62 -1.33 -8.06 -0.76
N ARG A 63 -2.60 -8.42 -0.54
CA ARG A 63 -3.25 -9.55 -1.22
C ARG A 63 -3.78 -9.09 -2.57
N THR A 64 -4.67 -8.11 -2.54
CA THR A 64 -5.44 -7.67 -3.71
C THR A 64 -5.73 -6.18 -3.63
N ILE A 65 -5.72 -5.51 -4.79
CA ILE A 65 -6.35 -4.21 -4.99
C ILE A 65 -7.75 -4.49 -5.53
N ALA A 66 -8.77 -4.29 -4.72
CA ALA A 66 -10.16 -4.60 -5.06
C ALA A 66 -10.81 -3.50 -5.91
N ARG A 67 -10.32 -2.27 -5.81
CA ARG A 67 -10.84 -1.10 -6.53
C ARG A 67 -9.72 -0.15 -6.92
N THR A 68 -9.95 0.67 -7.95
CA THR A 68 -9.04 1.74 -8.36
C THR A 68 -8.74 2.66 -7.17
N LEU A 69 -7.46 2.81 -6.85
CA LEU A 69 -6.99 3.69 -5.78
C LEU A 69 -7.35 5.15 -6.15
N PRO A 70 -8.02 5.91 -5.25
CA PRO A 70 -8.45 7.27 -5.54
C PRO A 70 -7.25 8.20 -5.79
N ALA A 71 -7.47 9.34 -6.43
CA ALA A 71 -6.38 10.28 -6.72
C ALA A 71 -5.92 11.04 -5.46
N HIS A 72 -6.84 11.29 -4.53
CA HIS A 72 -6.61 12.10 -3.32
C HIS A 72 -7.41 11.56 -2.12
N PHE A 73 -6.85 11.75 -0.93
CA PHE A 73 -7.47 11.55 0.40
C PHE A 73 -7.20 12.77 1.27
#